data_AF-A0AAU4IMD5-F1
#
_entry.id   AF-A0AAU4IMD5-F1
#
_cell.length_a   1.000
_cell.length_b   1.000
_cell.length_c   1.000
_cell.angle_alpha   90.00
_cell.angle_beta   90.00
_cell.angle_gamma   90.00
#
_symmetry.space_group_name_H-M   'P 1'
#
loop_
_entity.id
_entity.type
_entity.pdbx_description
1 polymer ?
#
loop_
_entity_poly.entity_id
_entity_poly.type
_entity_poly.pdbx_seq_one_letter_code
_entity_poly.pdbx_strand_id
1 'polypeptide(L)'
;MTSPQLLGARTADTSPDSPATGRAARRKHHAGLARKRSLAARYLGYVGYFVGAGLISGAVVHHPLDPDRYTRIAVYGALVFLAATVLNEFVLARERPGLPRLLLVMGASLLLSFGIGMLSGGLQHFDDFPARGAVLVPAGLVVSFVAYVIKDADTPARRIFGLVGLAVLVTAALAFLGLREVAASMESAPGGGHSHGTGEEPAADDHAPAATPASPAAPAPGASATARPAPSQPPHNDGHAH
;
A
#
# COMPACT_ATOMS: atom_id res chain seq x y z
N MET A 1 66.44 -60.19 -60.06
CA MET A 1 65.58 -59.04 -60.40
C MET A 1 64.93 -58.53 -59.12
N THR A 2 65.05 -57.21 -58.85
CA THR A 2 64.28 -56.34 -57.90
C THR A 2 64.20 -56.77 -56.42
N SER A 3 64.98 -56.20 -55.49
CA SER A 3 64.89 -54.86 -54.82
C SER A 3 63.69 -54.63 -53.87
N PRO A 4 63.91 -53.97 -52.71
CA PRO A 4 63.01 -53.93 -51.54
C PRO A 4 62.24 -52.59 -51.39
N GLN A 5 61.11 -52.56 -50.65
CA GLN A 5 60.51 -51.34 -50.07
C GLN A 5 59.72 -51.71 -48.80
N LEU A 6 60.13 -51.28 -47.59
CA LEU A 6 60.00 -49.96 -46.95
C LEU A 6 58.58 -49.61 -46.46
N LEU A 7 58.37 -49.88 -45.18
CA LEU A 7 57.90 -48.96 -44.14
C LEU A 7 57.19 -47.65 -44.61
N GLY A 8 55.87 -47.60 -44.48
CA GLY A 8 55.06 -46.38 -44.37
C GLY A 8 54.05 -46.57 -43.23
N ALA A 9 54.30 -46.04 -42.03
CA ALA A 9 53.94 -44.69 -41.59
C ALA A 9 52.43 -44.46 -41.46
N ARG A 10 52.01 -44.39 -40.19
CA ARG A 10 50.80 -43.78 -39.61
C ARG A 10 50.01 -42.85 -40.56
N THR A 11 48.69 -42.94 -40.50
CA THR A 11 47.85 -41.94 -39.80
C THR A 11 46.44 -42.50 -39.59
N ALA A 12 46.03 -42.49 -38.32
CA ALA A 12 44.63 -42.55 -37.95
C ALA A 12 44.01 -41.20 -38.30
N ASP A 13 42.96 -41.20 -39.13
CA ASP A 13 42.07 -40.05 -39.26
C ASP A 13 40.65 -40.49 -38.91
N THR A 14 40.44 -40.74 -37.63
CA THR A 14 39.11 -40.60 -37.04
C THR A 14 38.99 -39.15 -36.63
N SER A 15 38.60 -38.28 -37.56
CA SER A 15 38.10 -36.95 -37.21
C SER A 15 36.85 -37.13 -36.35
N PRO A 16 36.85 -36.77 -35.05
CA PRO A 16 35.61 -36.71 -34.30
C PRO A 16 34.96 -35.38 -34.68
N ASP A 17 33.99 -35.43 -35.58
CA ASP A 17 33.02 -34.37 -35.78
C ASP A 17 32.52 -33.92 -34.40
N SER A 18 33.00 -32.76 -33.95
CA SER A 18 32.90 -32.30 -32.57
C SER A 18 31.45 -31.96 -32.21
N PRO A 19 30.74 -32.78 -31.40
CA PRO A 19 29.37 -32.49 -30.97
C PRO A 19 29.35 -31.64 -29.67
N ALA A 20 30.53 -31.17 -29.22
CA ALA A 20 30.72 -30.52 -27.93
C ALA A 20 30.39 -29.02 -27.97
N THR A 21 30.61 -28.35 -29.10
CA THR A 21 30.40 -26.90 -29.28
C THR A 21 28.91 -26.54 -29.23
N GLY A 22 28.04 -27.32 -29.89
CA GLY A 22 26.59 -27.11 -29.85
C GLY A 22 25.96 -27.33 -28.47
N ARG A 23 26.43 -28.35 -27.73
CA ARG A 23 25.94 -28.63 -26.36
C ARG A 23 26.38 -27.57 -25.36
N ALA A 24 27.61 -27.07 -25.47
CA ALA A 24 28.12 -25.99 -24.61
C ALA A 24 27.42 -24.65 -24.86
N ALA A 25 27.19 -24.29 -26.12
CA ALA A 25 26.44 -23.09 -26.50
C ALA A 25 24.99 -23.15 -26.01
N ARG A 26 24.32 -24.29 -26.18
CA ARG A 26 22.95 -24.51 -25.71
C ARG A 26 22.86 -24.43 -24.18
N ARG A 27 23.82 -25.02 -23.45
CA ARG A 27 23.92 -24.89 -21.97
C ARG A 27 24.12 -23.44 -21.53
N LYS A 28 24.99 -22.67 -22.18
CA LYS A 28 25.20 -21.23 -21.88
C LYS A 28 23.93 -20.42 -22.12
N HIS A 29 23.21 -20.68 -23.22
CA HIS A 29 21.94 -20.02 -23.52
C HIS A 29 20.85 -20.34 -22.49
N HIS A 30 20.68 -21.62 -22.11
CA HIS A 30 19.74 -22.02 -21.05
C HIS A 30 20.12 -21.44 -19.69
N ALA A 31 21.40 -21.41 -19.33
CA ALA A 31 21.88 -20.79 -18.09
C ALA A 31 21.70 -19.25 -18.08
N GLY A 32 21.78 -18.60 -19.24
CA GLY A 32 21.47 -17.18 -19.40
C GLY A 32 19.99 -16.89 -19.20
N LEU A 33 19.11 -17.66 -19.84
CA LEU A 33 17.65 -17.54 -19.68
C LEU A 33 17.21 -17.85 -18.25
N ALA A 34 17.77 -18.88 -17.61
CA ALA A 34 17.48 -19.23 -16.22
C ALA A 34 17.89 -18.10 -15.25
N ARG A 35 19.07 -17.47 -15.47
CA ARG A 35 19.49 -16.31 -14.68
C ARG A 35 18.59 -15.10 -14.89
N LYS A 36 18.21 -14.78 -16.13
CA LYS A 36 17.27 -13.69 -16.43
C LYS A 36 15.90 -13.92 -15.78
N ARG A 37 15.36 -15.14 -15.87
CA ARG A 37 14.12 -15.54 -15.19
C ARG A 37 14.22 -15.42 -13.67
N SER A 38 15.36 -15.80 -13.09
CA SER A 38 15.60 -15.64 -11.64
C SER A 38 15.66 -14.17 -11.22
N LEU A 39 16.28 -13.29 -12.01
CA LEU A 39 16.31 -11.85 -11.74
C LEU A 39 14.90 -11.26 -11.81
N ALA A 40 14.16 -11.55 -12.89
CA ALA A 40 12.80 -11.06 -13.07
C ALA A 40 11.87 -11.53 -11.94
N ALA A 41 11.96 -12.81 -11.55
CA ALA A 41 11.17 -13.34 -10.45
C ALA A 41 11.51 -12.68 -9.10
N ARG A 42 12.79 -12.35 -8.85
CA ARG A 42 13.22 -11.64 -7.63
C ARG A 42 12.64 -10.23 -7.60
N TYR A 43 12.72 -9.53 -8.72
CA TYR A 43 12.13 -8.21 -8.85
C TYR A 43 10.61 -8.24 -8.67
N LEU A 44 9.90 -9.18 -9.31
CA LEU A 44 8.45 -9.34 -9.15
C LEU A 44 8.07 -9.68 -7.71
N GLY A 45 8.83 -10.55 -7.03
CA GLY A 45 8.61 -10.87 -5.61
C GLY A 45 8.78 -9.63 -4.73
N TYR A 46 9.84 -8.85 -4.96
CA TYR A 46 10.06 -7.60 -4.24
C TYR A 46 8.94 -6.58 -4.48
N VAL A 47 8.60 -6.30 -5.74
CA VAL A 47 7.54 -5.35 -6.09
C VAL A 47 6.19 -5.81 -5.52
N GLY A 48 5.83 -7.08 -5.69
CA GLY A 48 4.58 -7.63 -5.17
C GLY A 48 4.48 -7.53 -3.65
N TYR A 49 5.60 -7.73 -2.94
CA TYR A 49 5.66 -7.57 -1.49
C TYR A 49 5.33 -6.12 -1.08
N PHE A 50 5.97 -5.13 -1.69
CA PHE A 50 5.74 -3.72 -1.37
C PHE A 50 4.37 -3.21 -1.83
N VAL A 51 3.92 -3.61 -3.02
CA VAL A 51 2.58 -3.25 -3.52
C VAL A 51 1.51 -3.84 -2.62
N GLY A 52 1.60 -5.13 -2.29
CA GLY A 52 0.64 -5.79 -1.38
C GLY A 52 0.60 -5.12 -0.01
N ALA A 53 1.76 -4.85 0.58
CA ALA A 53 1.86 -4.13 1.86
C ALA A 53 1.31 -2.70 1.77
N GLY A 54 1.55 -1.99 0.66
CA GLY A 54 1.02 -0.65 0.42
C GLY A 54 -0.51 -0.64 0.30
N LEU A 55 -1.09 -1.63 -0.38
CA LEU A 55 -2.55 -1.77 -0.52
C LEU A 55 -3.24 -2.06 0.81
N ILE A 56 -2.67 -2.98 1.62
CA ILE A 56 -3.16 -3.24 2.99
C ILE A 56 -3.09 -1.96 3.80
N SER A 57 -1.91 -1.35 3.86
CA SER A 57 -1.67 -0.10 4.59
C SER A 57 -2.66 1.00 4.21
N GLY A 58 -2.82 1.28 2.91
CA GLY A 58 -3.74 2.33 2.42
C GLY A 58 -5.20 2.03 2.74
N ALA A 59 -5.61 0.75 2.65
CA ALA A 59 -6.96 0.33 2.98
C ALA A 59 -7.33 0.59 4.44
N VAL A 60 -6.42 0.34 5.39
CA VAL A 60 -6.68 0.57 6.82
C VAL A 60 -7.04 2.03 7.09
N VAL A 61 -6.29 2.94 6.46
CA VAL A 61 -6.41 4.38 6.68
C VAL A 61 -7.72 4.92 6.14
N HIS A 62 -8.12 4.44 4.97
CA HIS A 62 -9.32 4.90 4.29
C HIS A 62 -10.55 4.04 4.57
N HIS A 63 -10.41 2.95 5.35
CA HIS A 63 -11.50 2.05 5.70
C HIS A 63 -12.76 2.78 6.18
N PRO A 64 -12.69 3.83 7.01
CA PRO A 64 -13.90 4.53 7.45
C PRO A 64 -14.61 5.34 6.36
N LEU A 65 -13.96 5.67 5.24
CA LEU A 65 -14.56 6.44 4.14
C LEU A 65 -15.49 5.58 3.27
N ASP A 66 -15.08 4.35 2.99
CA ASP A 66 -15.84 3.36 2.23
C ASP A 66 -15.40 1.94 2.66
N PRO A 67 -15.99 1.42 3.75
CA PRO A 67 -15.58 0.16 4.35
C PRO A 67 -15.58 -1.01 3.37
N ASP A 68 -16.57 -1.08 2.48
CA ASP A 68 -16.71 -2.16 1.52
C ASP A 68 -15.59 -2.12 0.47
N ARG A 69 -15.32 -0.93 -0.09
CA ARG A 69 -14.25 -0.76 -1.08
C ARG A 69 -12.89 -1.03 -0.46
N TYR A 70 -12.59 -0.45 0.70
CA TYR A 70 -11.28 -0.59 1.31
C TYR A 70 -11.06 -1.97 1.93
N THR A 71 -12.10 -2.65 2.40
CA THR A 71 -12.01 -4.09 2.73
C THR A 71 -11.62 -4.92 1.52
N ARG A 72 -12.24 -4.70 0.35
CA ARG A 72 -11.85 -5.39 -0.88
C ARG A 72 -10.39 -5.10 -1.26
N ILE A 73 -9.96 -3.83 -1.18
CA ILE A 73 -8.56 -3.44 -1.45
C ILE A 73 -7.60 -4.14 -0.49
N ALA A 74 -7.93 -4.22 0.81
CA ALA A 74 -7.13 -4.93 1.80
C ALA A 74 -7.01 -6.42 1.45
N VAL A 75 -8.10 -7.07 1.05
CA VAL A 75 -8.10 -8.48 0.62
C VAL A 75 -7.22 -8.68 -0.60
N TYR A 76 -7.36 -7.85 -1.65
CA TYR A 76 -6.48 -7.94 -2.82
C TYR A 76 -5.02 -7.70 -2.47
N GLY A 77 -4.73 -6.72 -1.61
CA GLY A 77 -3.40 -6.45 -1.09
C GLY A 77 -2.80 -7.65 -0.36
N ALA A 78 -3.57 -8.29 0.52
CA ALA A 78 -3.17 -9.49 1.24
C ALA A 78 -2.87 -10.67 0.31
N LEU A 79 -3.69 -10.89 -0.73
CA LEU A 79 -3.45 -11.93 -1.73
C LEU A 79 -2.16 -11.68 -2.52
N VAL A 80 -1.93 -10.44 -2.98
CA VAL A 80 -0.70 -10.06 -3.70
C VAL A 80 0.52 -10.21 -2.79
N PHE A 81 0.42 -9.74 -1.54
CA PHE A 81 1.47 -9.85 -0.54
C PHE A 81 1.84 -11.31 -0.26
N LEU A 82 0.82 -12.17 -0.12
CA LEU A 82 1.00 -13.59 0.12
C LEU A 82 1.67 -14.29 -1.06
N ALA A 83 1.20 -14.04 -2.28
CA ALA A 83 1.79 -14.60 -3.49
C ALA A 83 3.26 -14.17 -3.64
N ALA A 84 3.56 -12.89 -3.38
CA ALA A 84 4.91 -12.36 -3.40
C ALA A 84 5.81 -13.00 -2.32
N THR A 85 5.28 -13.20 -1.11
CA THR A 85 5.99 -13.91 -0.04
C THR A 85 6.30 -15.35 -0.44
N VAL A 86 5.33 -16.06 -1.02
CA VAL A 86 5.57 -17.44 -1.51
C VAL A 86 6.63 -17.48 -2.60
N LEU A 87 6.58 -16.54 -3.56
CA LEU A 87 7.59 -16.43 -4.62
C LEU A 87 8.99 -16.20 -4.03
N ASN A 88 9.11 -15.28 -3.08
CA ASN A 88 10.39 -14.91 -2.49
C ASN A 88 10.96 -16.02 -1.59
N GLU A 89 10.12 -16.65 -0.78
CA GLU A 89 10.53 -17.58 0.28
C GLU A 89 10.53 -19.06 -0.13
N PHE A 90 9.83 -19.47 -1.20
CA PHE A 90 9.82 -20.89 -1.65
C PHE A 90 10.40 -21.11 -3.03
N VAL A 91 10.15 -20.21 -3.96
CA VAL A 91 10.59 -20.37 -5.35
C VAL A 91 12.02 -19.86 -5.51
N LEU A 92 12.39 -18.81 -4.77
CA LEU A 92 13.68 -18.13 -4.88
C LEU A 92 14.65 -18.45 -3.73
N ALA A 93 14.15 -18.82 -2.55
CA ALA A 93 15.00 -19.16 -1.42
C ALA A 93 15.69 -20.53 -1.61
N ARG A 94 16.95 -20.61 -1.17
CA ARG A 94 17.73 -21.87 -1.19
C ARG A 94 17.36 -22.81 -0.04
N GLU A 95 16.84 -22.26 1.04
CA GLU A 95 16.38 -22.99 2.22
C GLU A 95 14.87 -22.79 2.36
N ARG A 96 14.13 -23.87 2.56
CA ARG A 96 12.67 -23.82 2.72
C ARG A 96 12.34 -23.79 4.21
N PRO A 97 11.89 -22.66 4.77
CA PRO A 97 11.41 -22.64 6.14
C PRO A 97 10.23 -23.60 6.29
N GLY A 98 10.09 -24.22 7.46
CA GLY A 98 8.93 -25.07 7.76
C GLY A 98 7.63 -24.27 7.69
N LEU A 99 6.52 -24.93 7.33
CA LEU A 99 5.20 -24.30 7.19
C LEU A 99 4.78 -23.43 8.40
N PRO A 100 5.02 -23.82 9.67
CA PRO A 100 4.68 -22.96 10.81
C PRO A 100 5.45 -21.63 10.81
N ARG A 101 6.75 -21.67 10.48
CA ARG A 101 7.59 -20.47 10.43
C ARG A 101 7.16 -19.56 9.29
N LEU A 102 6.79 -20.12 8.14
CA LEU A 102 6.21 -19.35 7.05
C LEU A 102 4.95 -18.60 7.50
N LEU A 103 3.97 -19.32 8.05
CA LEU A 103 2.68 -18.74 8.44
C LEU A 103 2.88 -17.62 9.46
N LEU A 104 3.82 -17.80 10.39
CA LEU A 104 4.21 -16.79 11.35
C LEU A 104 4.84 -15.56 10.68
N VAL A 105 5.80 -15.73 9.77
CA VAL A 105 6.42 -14.62 9.04
C VAL A 105 5.41 -13.86 8.18
N MET A 106 4.50 -14.58 7.51
CA MET A 106 3.42 -13.98 6.72
C MET A 106 2.46 -13.19 7.60
N GLY A 107 1.95 -13.80 8.67
CA GLY A 107 1.03 -13.15 9.61
C GLY A 107 1.67 -11.92 10.27
N ALA A 108 2.92 -12.04 10.71
CA ALA A 108 3.68 -10.94 11.28
C ALA A 108 3.94 -9.83 10.24
N SER A 109 4.20 -10.17 8.97
CA SER A 109 4.40 -9.15 7.95
C SER A 109 3.11 -8.41 7.55
N LEU A 110 1.98 -9.12 7.52
CA LEU A 110 0.66 -8.51 7.34
C LEU A 110 0.34 -7.56 8.50
N LEU A 111 0.55 -8.02 9.74
CA LEU A 111 0.34 -7.21 10.94
C LEU A 111 1.29 -6.00 10.97
N LEU A 112 2.54 -6.17 10.54
CA LEU A 112 3.52 -5.09 10.42
C LEU A 112 3.07 -4.05 9.40
N SER A 113 2.60 -4.49 8.23
CA SER A 113 2.04 -3.62 7.19
C SER A 113 0.81 -2.84 7.68
N PHE A 114 -0.08 -3.52 8.42
CA PHE A 114 -1.23 -2.90 9.07
C PHE A 114 -0.79 -1.83 10.09
N GLY A 115 0.17 -2.16 10.96
CA GLY A 115 0.76 -1.23 11.93
C GLY A 115 1.38 0.01 11.29
N ILE A 116 2.17 -0.18 10.23
CA ILE A 116 2.78 0.92 9.47
C ILE A 116 1.68 1.78 8.80
N GLY A 117 0.62 1.16 8.28
CA GLY A 117 -0.50 1.89 7.69
C GLY A 117 -1.26 2.74 8.68
N MET A 118 -1.58 2.21 9.86
CA MET A 118 -2.17 3.00 10.94
C MET A 118 -1.28 4.18 11.34
N LEU A 119 0.02 3.94 11.51
CA LEU A 119 0.99 4.98 11.89
C LEU A 119 1.08 6.07 10.81
N SER A 120 1.38 5.67 9.58
CA SER A 120 1.63 6.59 8.47
C SER A 120 0.36 7.34 8.06
N GLY A 121 -0.77 6.64 7.92
CA GLY A 121 -2.02 7.30 7.54
C GLY A 121 -2.65 8.10 8.65
N GLY A 122 -2.48 7.69 9.91
CA GLY A 122 -2.89 8.48 11.07
C GLY A 122 -2.15 9.81 11.16
N LEU A 123 -0.88 9.86 10.73
CA LEU A 123 -0.12 11.10 10.59
C LEU A 123 -0.55 11.91 9.36
N GLN A 124 -0.73 11.27 8.21
CA GLN A 124 -1.06 11.96 6.95
C GLN A 124 -2.43 12.64 6.96
N HIS A 125 -3.43 12.02 7.58
CA HIS A 125 -4.79 12.54 7.67
C HIS A 125 -5.10 13.06 9.07
N PHE A 126 -4.06 13.44 9.83
CA PHE A 126 -4.25 13.94 11.18
C PHE A 126 -5.06 15.24 11.15
N ASP A 127 -4.74 16.15 10.24
CA ASP A 127 -5.44 17.43 10.13
C ASP A 127 -6.91 17.27 9.71
N ASP A 128 -7.21 16.25 8.90
CA ASP A 128 -8.57 15.94 8.47
C ASP A 128 -9.40 15.24 9.57
N PHE A 129 -8.77 14.32 10.32
CA PHE A 129 -9.43 13.48 11.32
C PHE A 129 -8.57 13.34 12.59
N PRO A 130 -8.41 14.42 13.38
CA PRO A 130 -7.41 14.48 14.44
C PRO A 130 -7.69 13.49 15.59
N ALA A 131 -8.96 13.34 15.98
CA ALA A 131 -9.35 12.34 16.98
C ALA A 131 -9.00 10.89 16.55
N ARG A 132 -9.09 10.59 15.25
CA ARG A 132 -8.72 9.27 14.70
C ARG A 132 -7.21 9.10 14.66
N GLY A 133 -6.50 10.11 14.15
CA GLY A 133 -5.04 10.12 14.10
C GLY A 133 -4.41 9.92 15.48
N ALA A 134 -4.96 10.57 16.51
CA ALA A 134 -4.49 10.46 17.90
C ALA A 134 -4.54 9.02 18.45
N VAL A 135 -5.43 8.17 17.92
CA VAL A 135 -5.52 6.75 18.27
C VAL A 135 -4.66 5.89 17.34
N LEU A 136 -4.76 6.12 16.02
CA LEU A 136 -4.09 5.28 15.01
C LEU A 136 -2.57 5.36 15.05
N VAL A 137 -2.00 6.55 15.30
CA VAL A 137 -0.55 6.74 15.36
C VAL A 137 0.09 5.90 16.47
N PRO A 138 -0.30 6.04 17.76
CA PRO A 138 0.29 5.23 18.82
C PRO A 138 -0.04 3.74 18.70
N ALA A 139 -1.25 3.39 18.27
CA ALA A 139 -1.62 1.98 18.01
C ALA A 139 -0.74 1.37 16.91
N GLY A 140 -0.53 2.12 15.81
CA GLY A 140 0.35 1.74 14.71
C GLY A 140 1.77 1.47 15.14
N LEU A 141 2.32 2.33 16.00
CA LEU A 141 3.66 2.18 16.58
C LEU A 141 3.79 0.90 17.41
N VAL A 142 2.83 0.61 18.30
CA VAL A 142 2.84 -0.61 19.12
C VAL A 142 2.67 -1.87 18.27
N VAL A 143 1.66 -1.88 17.38
CA VAL A 143 1.35 -3.05 16.54
C VAL A 143 2.51 -3.35 15.59
N SER A 144 3.10 -2.34 14.95
CA SER A 144 4.25 -2.54 14.07
C SER A 144 5.47 -3.06 14.83
N PHE A 145 5.77 -2.55 16.03
CA PHE A 145 6.88 -3.07 16.84
C PHE A 145 6.69 -4.54 17.24
N VAL A 146 5.52 -4.90 17.76
CA VAL A 146 5.21 -6.28 18.13
C VAL A 146 5.33 -7.20 16.92
N ALA A 147 4.75 -6.80 15.79
CA ALA A 147 4.83 -7.54 14.54
C ALA A 147 6.28 -7.70 14.04
N TYR A 148 7.09 -6.65 14.14
CA TYR A 148 8.52 -6.70 13.80
C TYR A 148 9.27 -7.72 14.66
N VAL A 149 9.08 -7.70 15.98
CA VAL A 149 9.76 -8.63 16.89
C VAL A 149 9.33 -10.08 16.64
N ILE A 150 8.05 -10.34 16.36
CA ILE A 150 7.56 -11.68 16.02
C ILE A 150 8.14 -12.15 14.68
N LYS A 151 8.20 -11.25 13.69
CA LYS A 151 8.73 -11.57 12.37
C LYS A 151 10.20 -11.96 12.41
N ASP A 152 10.98 -11.29 13.25
CA ASP A 152 12.41 -11.56 13.38
C ASP A 152 12.67 -12.94 14.02
N ALA A 153 13.51 -13.77 13.38
CA ALA A 153 13.76 -15.14 13.82
C ALA A 153 14.66 -15.18 15.05
N ASP A 154 15.61 -14.24 15.10
CA ASP A 154 16.72 -14.25 16.03
C ASP A 154 16.40 -13.45 17.30
N THR A 155 15.31 -12.69 17.29
CA THR A 155 14.87 -11.91 18.45
C THR A 155 13.89 -12.72 19.31
N PRO A 156 14.19 -12.95 20.60
CA PRO A 156 13.25 -13.63 21.49
C PRO A 156 12.03 -12.75 21.75
N ALA A 157 10.82 -13.34 21.71
CA ALA A 157 9.56 -12.63 21.96
C ALA A 157 9.51 -11.90 23.32
N ARG A 158 10.30 -12.34 24.31
CA ARG A 158 10.48 -11.65 25.60
C ARG A 158 10.99 -10.22 25.45
N ARG A 159 11.66 -9.89 24.34
CA ARG A 159 12.16 -8.53 24.05
C ARG A 159 11.05 -7.51 23.86
N ILE A 160 9.83 -7.95 23.57
CA ILE A 160 8.62 -7.12 23.60
C ILE A 160 8.41 -6.50 24.99
N PHE A 161 8.81 -7.17 26.06
CA PHE A 161 8.69 -6.70 27.44
C PHE A 161 10.01 -6.15 28.00
N GLY A 162 11.05 -6.03 27.18
CA GLY A 162 12.33 -5.44 27.58
C GLY A 162 12.33 -3.92 27.54
N LEU A 163 13.49 -3.31 27.80
CA LEU A 163 13.68 -1.86 27.79
C LEU A 163 13.22 -1.21 26.47
N VAL A 164 13.46 -1.85 25.33
CA VAL A 164 13.03 -1.34 24.02
C VAL A 164 11.50 -1.33 23.92
N GLY A 165 10.84 -2.41 24.35
CA GLY A 165 9.38 -2.48 24.36
C GLY A 165 8.75 -1.48 25.33
N LEU A 166 9.36 -1.28 26.51
CA LEU A 166 8.96 -0.22 27.43
C LEU A 166 9.13 1.17 26.80
N ALA A 167 10.24 1.43 26.10
CA ALA A 167 10.46 2.70 25.41
C ALA A 167 9.42 2.94 24.30
N VAL A 168 9.08 1.91 23.52
CA VAL A 168 7.99 1.95 22.52
C VAL A 168 6.65 2.25 23.20
N LEU A 169 6.35 1.59 24.32
CA LEU A 169 5.11 1.81 25.06
C LEU A 169 5.01 3.22 25.64
N VAL A 170 6.08 3.72 26.25
CA VAL A 170 6.15 5.10 26.77
C VAL A 170 6.00 6.09 25.62
N THR A 171 6.68 5.87 24.50
CA THR A 171 6.56 6.72 23.30
C THR A 171 5.12 6.72 22.78
N ALA A 172 4.47 5.56 22.71
CA ALA A 172 3.07 5.45 22.31
C ALA A 172 2.13 6.17 23.29
N ALA A 173 2.37 6.06 24.60
CA ALA A 173 1.58 6.75 25.61
C ALA A 173 1.73 8.28 25.50
N LEU A 174 2.96 8.77 25.36
CA LEU A 174 3.24 10.20 25.17
C LEU A 174 2.62 10.72 23.86
N ALA A 175 2.74 9.95 22.77
CA ALA A 175 2.12 10.29 21.50
C ALA A 175 0.59 10.32 21.61
N PHE A 176 -0.02 9.35 22.30
CA PHE A 176 -1.46 9.33 22.51
C PHE A 176 -1.94 10.57 23.29
N LEU A 177 -1.30 10.88 24.40
CA LEU A 177 -1.65 12.05 25.22
C LEU A 177 -1.43 13.35 24.43
N GLY A 178 -0.25 13.53 23.83
CA GLY A 178 0.07 14.75 23.09
C GLY A 178 -0.84 14.97 21.88
N LEU A 179 -1.10 13.93 21.08
CA LEU A 179 -1.99 14.03 19.93
C LEU A 179 -3.45 14.22 20.34
N ARG A 180 -3.89 13.68 21.49
CA ARG A 180 -5.24 13.95 22.02
C ARG A 180 -5.42 15.41 22.41
N GLU A 181 -4.43 16.02 23.04
CA GLU A 181 -4.47 17.45 23.38
C GLU A 181 -4.49 18.32 22.11
N VAL A 182 -3.63 18.01 21.13
CA VAL A 182 -3.65 18.70 19.82
C VAL A 182 -5.01 18.54 19.16
N ALA A 183 -5.55 17.32 19.10
CA ALA A 183 -6.86 17.07 18.50
C ALA A 183 -7.99 17.87 19.18
N ALA A 184 -8.02 17.91 20.51
CA ALA A 184 -9.00 18.68 21.26
C ALA A 184 -8.87 20.19 20.99
N SER A 185 -7.64 20.69 20.83
CA SER A 185 -7.41 22.10 20.50
C SER A 185 -7.89 22.48 19.09
N MET A 186 -7.79 21.55 18.13
CA MET A 186 -8.27 21.74 16.75
C MET A 186 -9.80 21.74 16.68
N GLU A 187 -10.46 20.91 17.50
CA GLU A 187 -11.93 20.91 17.65
C GLU A 187 -12.44 22.18 18.34
N SER A 188 -11.65 22.78 19.22
CA SER A 188 -11.99 23.99 19.98
C SER A 188 -11.70 25.30 19.24
N ALA A 189 -11.08 25.24 18.05
CA ALA A 189 -10.78 26.42 17.27
C ALA A 189 -12.09 27.07 16.75
N PRO A 190 -12.35 28.36 17.05
CA PRO A 190 -13.58 29.03 16.66
C PRO A 190 -13.58 29.32 15.15
N GLY A 191 -14.07 28.35 14.36
CA GLY A 191 -14.17 28.48 12.90
C GLY A 191 -15.18 27.56 12.22
N GLY A 192 -15.85 26.66 12.93
CA GLY A 192 -16.84 25.71 12.38
C GLY A 192 -18.25 25.97 12.91
N GLY A 193 -18.91 27.01 12.41
CA GLY A 193 -20.25 27.40 12.83
C GLY A 193 -21.30 26.30 12.66
N HIS A 194 -21.96 25.92 13.76
CA HIS A 194 -23.24 25.20 13.75
C HIS A 194 -24.27 26.08 14.47
N SER A 195 -24.96 26.92 13.68
CA SER A 195 -26.16 27.62 14.11
C SER A 195 -27.32 26.62 14.08
N HIS A 196 -27.68 26.07 15.23
CA HIS A 196 -29.00 25.48 15.41
C HIS A 196 -29.95 26.59 15.84
N GLY A 197 -30.70 27.11 14.86
CA GLY A 197 -31.87 27.91 15.14
C GLY A 197 -32.87 27.05 15.90
N THR A 198 -33.07 27.38 17.17
CA THR A 198 -34.29 27.03 17.89
C THR A 198 -35.40 27.85 17.27
N GLY A 199 -36.04 27.27 16.25
CA GLY A 199 -37.34 27.74 15.79
C GLY A 199 -38.33 27.50 16.90
N GLU A 200 -38.56 28.55 17.69
CA GLU A 200 -39.68 28.66 18.60
C GLU A 200 -40.97 28.53 17.78
N GLU A 201 -41.77 27.52 18.09
CA GLU A 201 -43.12 27.32 17.60
C GLU A 201 -44.05 28.33 18.32
N PRO A 202 -44.80 29.20 17.61
CA PRO A 202 -46.02 29.75 18.16
C PRO A 202 -47.22 29.12 17.45
N ALA A 203 -48.06 28.48 18.27
CA ALA A 203 -49.40 28.06 17.90
C ALA A 203 -50.24 29.23 17.36
N ALA A 204 -50.95 28.99 16.28
CA ALA A 204 -52.16 29.73 15.93
C ALA A 204 -53.10 28.81 15.14
N ASP A 205 -54.22 28.48 15.77
CA ASP A 205 -55.37 27.79 15.21
C ASP A 205 -56.11 28.64 14.14
N ASP A 206 -56.96 27.94 13.38
CA ASP A 206 -58.11 28.40 12.60
C ASP A 206 -57.91 29.11 11.25
N HIS A 207 -58.01 28.33 10.15
CA HIS A 207 -59.19 28.27 9.27
C HIS A 207 -58.85 27.64 7.90
N ALA A 208 -59.54 26.54 7.57
CA ALA A 208 -59.84 26.14 6.18
C ALA A 208 -61.22 26.75 5.80
N PRO A 209 -61.67 26.83 4.52
CA PRO A 209 -61.28 25.98 3.38
C PRO A 209 -61.21 26.69 2.00
N ALA A 210 -60.63 26.03 0.98
CA ALA A 210 -61.24 25.82 -0.35
C ALA A 210 -60.23 25.28 -1.40
N ALA A 211 -60.65 24.18 -2.03
CA ALA A 211 -60.48 23.72 -3.43
C ALA A 211 -59.54 24.52 -4.37
N THR A 212 -58.75 23.99 -5.31
CA THR A 212 -58.84 22.78 -6.18
C THR A 212 -57.48 22.62 -6.92
N PRO A 213 -57.19 21.51 -7.62
CA PRO A 213 -55.85 21.05 -8.02
C PRO A 213 -55.44 21.43 -9.46
N ALA A 214 -54.13 21.40 -9.78
CA ALA A 214 -53.61 20.93 -11.07
C ALA A 214 -52.05 20.90 -11.12
N SER A 215 -51.52 19.74 -11.47
CA SER A 215 -50.17 19.42 -11.99
C SER A 215 -49.95 20.00 -13.42
N PRO A 216 -48.89 19.62 -14.18
CA PRO A 216 -47.43 19.60 -13.94
C PRO A 216 -46.70 20.27 -15.15
N ALA A 217 -45.37 20.08 -15.24
CA ALA A 217 -44.57 19.88 -16.48
C ALA A 217 -43.39 20.85 -16.71
N ALA A 218 -42.19 20.27 -16.59
CA ALA A 218 -41.04 20.61 -17.39
C ALA A 218 -41.25 20.15 -18.86
N PRO A 219 -40.49 20.72 -19.80
CA PRO A 219 -39.73 19.86 -20.71
C PRO A 219 -38.28 20.33 -20.92
N ALA A 220 -37.38 19.35 -21.02
CA ALA A 220 -36.04 19.45 -21.59
C ALA A 220 -36.12 19.38 -23.15
N PRO A 221 -35.01 19.20 -23.89
CA PRO A 221 -33.77 19.97 -24.01
C PRO A 221 -33.57 20.46 -25.46
N GLY A 222 -32.77 21.52 -25.67
CA GLY A 222 -32.42 22.02 -27.00
C GLY A 222 -30.95 22.40 -27.09
N ALA A 223 -30.20 21.64 -27.89
CA ALA A 223 -28.80 21.91 -28.22
C ALA A 223 -28.65 23.08 -29.19
N SER A 224 -27.63 23.94 -29.00
CA SER A 224 -26.70 24.39 -30.05
C SER A 224 -25.68 25.41 -29.54
N ALA A 225 -24.42 25.02 -29.67
CA ALA A 225 -23.28 25.78 -30.19
C ALA A 225 -22.88 27.17 -29.62
N THR A 226 -21.56 27.26 -29.39
CA THR A 226 -20.68 28.44 -29.57
C THR A 226 -20.84 29.65 -28.65
N ALA A 227 -19.92 29.81 -27.69
CA ALA A 227 -18.90 30.87 -27.74
C ALA A 227 -18.09 30.90 -26.43
N ARG A 228 -16.76 30.88 -26.57
CA ARG A 228 -15.77 31.18 -25.54
C ARG A 228 -15.48 32.69 -25.57
N PRO A 229 -15.40 33.37 -24.42
CA PRO A 229 -14.43 34.44 -24.26
C PRO A 229 -13.46 34.16 -23.11
N ALA A 230 -12.23 34.60 -23.33
CA ALA A 230 -11.07 34.50 -22.44
C ALA A 230 -11.14 35.57 -21.31
N PRO A 231 -10.23 35.53 -20.31
CA PRO A 231 -10.45 36.07 -18.97
C PRO A 231 -10.13 37.57 -18.84
N SER A 232 -10.92 38.27 -18.03
CA SER A 232 -10.63 39.63 -17.56
C SER A 232 -9.69 39.59 -16.35
N GLN A 233 -8.49 40.16 -16.52
CA GLN A 233 -7.53 40.49 -15.46
C GLN A 233 -7.96 41.74 -14.65
N PRO A 234 -7.40 41.96 -13.45
CA PRO A 234 -7.98 42.79 -12.39
C PRO A 234 -7.56 44.27 -12.49
N PRO A 235 -8.33 45.21 -11.89
CA PRO A 235 -7.85 46.58 -11.72
C PRO A 235 -6.88 46.68 -10.53
N HIS A 236 -5.70 47.22 -10.83
CA HIS A 236 -4.75 47.86 -9.92
C HIS A 236 -5.49 48.84 -8.98
N ASN A 237 -5.23 48.76 -7.68
CA ASN A 237 -5.56 49.80 -6.72
C ASN A 237 -4.23 50.40 -6.21
N ASP A 238 -3.90 51.56 -6.75
CA ASP A 238 -2.76 52.37 -6.33
C ASP A 238 -3.14 53.16 -5.07
N GLY A 239 -2.21 53.22 -4.12
CA GLY A 239 -2.47 53.53 -2.73
C GLY A 239 -2.79 54.98 -2.38
N HIS A 240 -3.12 55.18 -1.11
CA HIS A 240 -2.78 56.40 -0.37
C HIS A 240 -2.50 56.04 1.09
N ALA A 241 -1.36 56.54 1.57
CA ALA A 241 -0.93 56.56 2.94
C ALA A 241 -1.83 57.46 3.80
N HIS A 242 -2.03 57.08 5.07
CA HIS A 242 -1.75 57.88 6.27
C HIS A 242 -1.82 56.96 7.49
#